data_AF-A0A6P0LK12-F1
#
_entry.id   AF-A0A6P0LK12-F1
#
_cell.length_a   1.000
_cell.length_b   1.000
_cell.length_c   1.000
_cell.angle_alpha   90.00
_cell.angle_beta   90.00
_cell.angle_gamma   90.00
#
_symmetry.space_group_name_H-M   'P 1'
#
loop_
_entity.id
_entity.type
_entity.pdbx_description
1 polymer ?
#
loop_
_entity_poly.entity_id
_entity_poly.type
_entity_poly.pdbx_seq_one_letter_code
_entity_poly.pdbx_strand_id
1 'polypeptide(L)'
;MTQPAHLAPYGSWKSPISADMIVQGSVRLGSIALDKKDVYWIEGRPAEAGRNLVVRRTPDGKRVDMTPEPFNARTRVNEYGGGAIAVKDGTIYFSNFADQR
;
A
#
# COMPACT_ATOMS: atom_id res chain seq x y z
N MET A 1 -23.16 36.23 -12.26
CA MET A 1 -23.83 35.51 -13.37
C MET A 1 -23.63 34.02 -13.11
N THR A 2 -24.69 33.28 -12.84
CA THR A 2 -24.64 31.86 -12.52
C THR A 2 -24.57 31.07 -13.83
N GLN A 3 -23.59 30.16 -13.96
CA GLN A 3 -23.46 29.32 -15.15
C GLN A 3 -24.69 28.40 -15.27
N PRO A 4 -25.33 28.27 -16.45
CA PRO A 4 -26.48 27.38 -16.61
C PRO A 4 -26.07 25.94 -16.31
N ALA A 5 -26.95 25.21 -15.63
CA ALA A 5 -26.78 23.79 -15.37
C ALA A 5 -26.73 23.02 -16.70
N HIS A 6 -25.69 22.21 -16.88
CA HIS A 6 -25.51 21.43 -18.10
C HIS A 6 -26.33 20.12 -18.00
N LEU A 7 -27.39 20.01 -18.80
CA LEU A 7 -28.22 18.80 -18.89
C LEU A 7 -27.49 17.74 -19.72
N ALA A 8 -27.32 16.54 -19.17
CA ALA A 8 -26.72 15.41 -19.84
C ALA A 8 -27.35 14.09 -19.36
N PRO A 9 -27.52 13.08 -20.23
CA PRO A 9 -27.98 11.74 -19.85
C PRO A 9 -27.16 11.12 -18.71
N TYR A 10 -27.79 10.23 -17.95
CA TYR A 10 -27.06 9.44 -16.95
C TYR A 10 -25.92 8.65 -17.60
N GLY A 11 -24.73 8.74 -17.02
CA GLY A 11 -23.52 8.08 -17.52
C GLY A 11 -22.71 8.87 -18.57
N SER A 12 -23.18 10.02 -19.05
CA SER A 12 -22.46 10.83 -20.05
C SER A 12 -21.91 12.15 -19.50
N TRP A 13 -21.87 12.28 -18.18
CA TRP A 13 -21.27 13.45 -17.54
C TRP A 13 -19.76 13.43 -17.76
N LYS A 14 -19.19 14.56 -18.17
CA LYS A 14 -17.73 14.69 -18.26
C LYS A 14 -17.14 14.54 -16.86
N SER A 15 -16.48 13.42 -16.62
CA SER A 15 -15.79 13.14 -15.37
C SER A 15 -14.37 13.71 -15.42
N PRO A 16 -13.93 14.48 -14.41
CA PRO A 16 -12.52 14.82 -14.26
C PRO A 16 -11.67 13.61 -13.79
N ILE A 17 -12.30 12.52 -13.35
CA ILE A 17 -11.65 11.27 -12.94
C ILE A 17 -11.52 10.36 -14.16
N SER A 18 -10.29 10.16 -14.64
CA SER A 18 -9.99 9.25 -15.76
C SER A 18 -9.78 7.80 -15.31
N ALA A 19 -9.84 6.86 -16.25
CA ALA A 19 -9.46 5.48 -15.98
C ALA A 19 -8.00 5.36 -15.50
N ASP A 20 -7.10 6.15 -16.09
CA ASP A 20 -5.69 6.18 -15.68
C ASP A 20 -5.52 6.62 -14.22
N MET A 21 -6.32 7.59 -13.73
CA MET A 21 -6.27 8.00 -12.32
C MET A 21 -6.68 6.88 -11.36
N ILE A 22 -7.58 5.98 -11.78
CA ILE A 22 -7.98 4.81 -10.99
C ILE A 22 -6.84 3.79 -10.97
N VAL A 23 -6.16 3.60 -12.11
CA VAL A 23 -5.09 2.60 -12.28
C VAL A 23 -3.74 3.09 -11.71
N GLN A 24 -3.51 4.40 -11.65
CA GLN A 24 -2.31 5.03 -11.04
C GLN A 24 -2.15 4.75 -9.55
N GLY A 25 -3.08 4.02 -8.95
CA GLY A 25 -2.79 3.18 -7.81
C GLY A 25 -3.18 3.85 -6.49
N SER A 26 -4.26 3.37 -5.92
CA SER A 26 -4.47 3.53 -4.48
C SER A 26 -3.39 2.74 -3.75
N VAL A 27 -2.62 3.43 -2.93
CA VAL A 27 -1.73 2.79 -1.97
C VAL A 27 -2.62 2.02 -0.98
N ARG A 28 -2.36 0.72 -0.83
CA ARG A 28 -3.02 -0.10 0.19
C ARG A 28 -2.10 -0.18 1.39
N LEU A 29 -2.63 0.21 2.55
CA LEU A 29 -1.97 0.10 3.84
C LEU A 29 -2.57 -1.11 4.58
N GLY A 30 -1.71 -1.96 5.12
CA GLY A 30 -2.13 -3.14 5.89
C GLY A 30 -1.11 -3.52 6.95
N SER A 31 -1.47 -4.50 7.78
CA SER A 31 -0.56 -5.14 8.76
C SER A 31 0.31 -4.16 9.55
N ILE A 32 -0.31 -3.35 10.39
CA ILE A 32 0.40 -2.42 11.28
C ILE A 32 1.15 -3.23 12.35
N ALA A 33 2.41 -2.87 12.58
CA ALA A 33 3.20 -3.33 13.72
C ALA A 33 3.83 -2.11 14.43
N LEU A 34 3.87 -2.17 15.76
CA LEU A 34 4.43 -1.11 16.60
C LEU A 34 5.65 -1.68 17.33
N ASP A 35 6.77 -0.96 17.29
CA ASP A 35 7.94 -1.29 18.10
C ASP A 35 8.55 0.00 18.66
N LYS A 36 8.52 0.11 20.00
CA LYS A 36 8.94 1.30 20.74
C LYS A 36 8.21 2.56 20.26
N LYS A 37 8.91 3.46 19.56
CA LYS A 37 8.36 4.73 19.05
C LYS A 37 8.13 4.70 17.55
N ASP A 38 8.52 3.62 16.88
CA ASP A 38 8.41 3.48 15.43
C ASP A 38 7.14 2.73 15.06
N VAL A 39 6.55 3.13 13.94
CA VAL A 39 5.35 2.51 13.35
C VAL A 39 5.76 1.83 12.06
N TYR A 40 5.34 0.60 11.87
CA TYR A 40 5.59 -0.20 10.67
C TYR A 40 4.28 -0.60 10.02
N TRP A 41 4.23 -0.68 8.70
CA TRP A 41 3.07 -1.22 7.97
C TRP A 41 3.50 -1.85 6.66
N ILE A 42 2.61 -2.66 6.09
CA ILE A 42 2.71 -3.12 4.71
C ILE A 42 2.09 -2.09 3.79
N GLU A 43 2.85 -1.65 2.79
CA GLU A 43 2.41 -0.73 1.75
C GLU A 43 2.49 -1.41 0.36
N GLY A 44 1.36 -1.47 -0.34
CA GLY A 44 1.30 -1.99 -1.70
C GLY A 44 1.85 -0.99 -2.72
N ARG A 45 2.66 -1.47 -3.67
CA ARG A 45 3.29 -0.68 -4.74
C ARG A 45 2.83 -1.16 -6.12
N PRO A 46 1.69 -0.66 -6.64
CA PRO A 46 1.18 -1.05 -7.97
C PRO A 46 2.20 -0.83 -9.09
N ALA A 47 2.95 0.28 -9.03
CA ALA A 47 3.97 0.63 -10.00
C ALA A 47 5.20 -0.30 -9.99
N GLU A 48 5.37 -1.12 -8.96
CA GLU A 48 6.51 -2.02 -8.77
C GLU A 48 6.08 -3.48 -8.93
N ALA A 49 5.36 -3.80 -10.02
CA ALA A 49 4.78 -5.11 -10.26
C ALA A 49 3.85 -5.62 -9.12
N GLY A 50 3.27 -4.71 -8.34
CA GLY A 50 2.34 -5.03 -7.26
C GLY A 50 3.00 -5.61 -6.00
N ARG A 51 4.31 -5.42 -5.78
CA ARG A 51 4.98 -5.87 -4.56
C ARG A 51 4.53 -5.09 -3.32
N ASN A 52 4.62 -5.74 -2.17
CA ASN A 52 4.29 -5.19 -0.85
C ASN A 52 5.58 -4.92 -0.08
N LEU A 53 5.70 -3.75 0.52
CA LEU A 53 6.88 -3.34 1.29
C LEU A 53 6.56 -3.14 2.74
N VAL A 54 7.50 -3.48 3.61
CA VAL A 54 7.50 -2.97 4.97
C VAL A 54 8.00 -1.52 4.92
N VAL A 55 7.18 -0.59 5.40
CA VAL A 55 7.55 0.81 5.55
C VAL A 55 7.64 1.12 7.03
N ARG A 56 8.70 1.83 7.44
CA ARG A 56 8.88 2.36 8.80
C ARG A 56 8.61 3.86 8.81
N ARG A 57 7.88 4.33 9.82
CA ARG A 57 7.77 5.75 10.20
C ARG A 57 8.36 5.97 11.59
N THR A 58 9.33 6.86 11.67
CA THR A 58 9.94 7.32 12.93
C THR A 58 9.13 8.47 13.56
N PRO A 59 9.36 8.80 14.84
CA PRO A 59 8.61 9.86 15.55
C PRO A 59 8.72 11.25 14.93
N ASP A 60 9.83 11.55 14.26
CA ASP A 60 10.06 12.78 13.50
C ASP A 60 9.28 12.82 12.17
N GLY A 61 8.52 11.77 11.86
CA GLY A 61 7.67 11.66 10.67
C GLY A 61 8.38 11.13 9.43
N LYS A 62 9.69 10.83 9.49
CA LYS A 62 10.42 10.27 8.35
C LYS A 62 9.89 8.87 8.01
N ARG A 63 9.63 8.64 6.73
CA ARG A 63 9.22 7.34 6.17
C ARG A 63 10.36 6.73 5.37
N VAL A 64 10.59 5.43 5.56
CA VAL A 64 11.64 4.70 4.87
C VAL A 64 11.14 3.31 4.51
N ASP A 65 11.32 2.92 3.25
CA ASP A 65 11.04 1.56 2.77
C ASP A 65 12.14 0.61 3.28
N MET A 66 11.74 -0.47 3.95
CA MET A 66 12.64 -1.43 4.61
C MET A 66 12.84 -2.71 3.78
N THR A 67 12.04 -2.90 2.73
CA THR A 67 12.06 -4.09 1.88
C THR A 67 12.75 -3.77 0.55
N PRO A 68 14.02 -4.19 0.35
CA PRO A 68 14.71 -3.96 -0.92
C PRO A 68 14.16 -4.87 -2.03
N GLU A 69 14.38 -4.50 -3.28
CA GLU A 69 14.13 -5.39 -4.41
C GLU A 69 15.05 -6.63 -4.35
N PRO A 70 14.57 -7.81 -4.78
CA PRO A 70 13.27 -8.09 -5.40
C PRO A 70 12.18 -8.57 -4.42
N PHE A 71 12.35 -8.35 -3.11
CA PHE A 71 11.48 -8.94 -2.09
C PHE A 71 10.05 -8.37 -2.10
N ASN A 72 9.10 -9.22 -1.70
CA ASN A 72 7.68 -8.88 -1.63
C ASN A 72 7.10 -9.41 -0.31
N ALA A 73 6.85 -8.52 0.65
CA ALA A 73 6.40 -8.88 2.00
C ALA A 73 4.90 -9.24 2.02
N ARG A 74 4.59 -10.50 1.68
CA ARG A 74 3.23 -11.01 1.51
C ARG A 74 3.19 -12.52 1.69
N THR A 75 2.16 -12.99 2.39
CA THR A 75 1.87 -14.42 2.58
C THR A 75 0.74 -14.91 1.68
N ARG A 76 0.57 -16.24 1.60
CA ARG A 76 -0.61 -16.94 1.05
C ARG A 76 -1.41 -17.66 2.13
N VAL A 77 -1.41 -17.19 3.38
CA VAL A 77 -2.23 -17.79 4.44
C VAL A 77 -3.69 -17.81 3.99
N ASN A 78 -4.27 -19.00 3.91
CA ASN A 78 -5.62 -19.24 3.37
C ASN A 78 -5.84 -18.65 1.96
N GLU A 79 -4.79 -18.46 1.15
CA GLU A 79 -4.78 -17.74 -0.15
C GLU A 79 -5.15 -16.25 -0.09
N TYR A 80 -5.67 -15.78 1.03
CA TYR A 80 -6.00 -14.37 1.27
C TYR A 80 -4.81 -13.57 1.81
N GLY A 81 -3.86 -14.25 2.45
CA GLY A 81 -2.72 -13.66 3.14
C GLY A 81 -3.03 -13.27 4.59
N GLY A 82 -2.12 -12.52 5.21
CA GLY A 82 -2.19 -12.09 6.61
C GLY A 82 -0.92 -12.45 7.39
N GLY A 83 -0.65 -11.71 8.47
CA GLY A 83 0.51 -11.98 9.34
C GLY A 83 1.87 -11.89 8.64
N ALA A 84 2.00 -11.08 7.59
CA ALA A 84 3.19 -11.08 6.74
C ALA A 84 4.43 -10.45 7.39
N ILE A 85 4.27 -9.76 8.52
CA ILE A 85 5.36 -9.08 9.24
C ILE A 85 5.26 -9.31 10.74
N ALA A 86 6.43 -9.32 11.39
CA ALA A 86 6.60 -9.15 12.82
C ALA A 86 7.81 -8.24 13.07
N VAL A 87 7.73 -7.38 14.07
CA VAL A 87 8.83 -6.47 14.44
C VAL A 87 9.13 -6.63 15.91
N LYS A 88 10.42 -6.71 16.24
CA LYS A 88 10.90 -6.77 17.62
C LYS A 88 12.23 -6.05 17.74
N ASP A 89 12.28 -5.05 18.60
CA ASP A 89 13.51 -4.29 18.91
C ASP A 89 14.19 -3.76 17.64
N GLY A 90 13.40 -3.21 16.71
CA GLY A 90 13.84 -2.70 15.42
C GLY A 90 14.20 -3.77 14.37
N THR A 91 14.16 -5.05 14.72
CA THR A 91 14.38 -6.15 13.77
C THR A 91 13.07 -6.52 13.09
N ILE A 92 13.06 -6.53 11.77
CA ILE A 92 11.90 -6.86 10.94
C ILE A 92 12.04 -8.30 10.46
N TYR A 93 11.02 -9.09 10.75
CA TYR A 93 10.80 -10.40 10.14
C TYR A 93 9.61 -10.27 9.20
N PHE A 94 9.73 -10.84 8.00
CA PHE A 94 8.64 -10.84 7.04
C PHE A 94 8.65 -12.14 6.24
N SER A 95 7.48 -12.51 5.70
CA SER A 95 7.39 -13.60 4.74
C SER A 95 7.52 -13.06 3.33
N ASN A 96 8.53 -13.52 2.61
CA ASN A 96 8.73 -13.19 1.21
C ASN A 96 7.80 -14.01 0.31
N PHE A 97 7.12 -13.35 -0.61
CA PHE A 97 6.07 -13.98 -1.41
C PHE A 97 6.60 -15.08 -2.33
N ALA A 98 7.84 -14.95 -2.82
CA ALA A 98 8.42 -15.85 -3.80
C ALA A 98 8.64 -17.28 -3.27
N ASP A 99 8.98 -17.41 -1.98
CA ASP A 99 9.34 -18.66 -1.34
C ASP A 99 8.54 -18.96 -0.05
N GLN A 100 7.68 -18.04 0.38
CA GLN A 100 6.86 -18.13 1.60
C GLN A 100 7.69 -18.34 2.88
N ARG A 101 8.88 -17.73 2.92
CA ARG A 101 9.80 -17.78 4.07
C ARG A 101 10.02 -16.41 4.68
#